data_AF-A0A350LRJ3-F1
#
_entry.id   AF-A0A350LRJ3-F1
#
_cell.length_a   1.000
_cell.length_b   1.000
_cell.length_c   1.000
_cell.angle_alpha   90.00
_cell.angle_beta   90.00
_cell.angle_gamma   90.00
#
_symmetry.space_group_name_H-M   'P 1'
#
loop_
_entity.id
_entity.type
_entity.pdbx_description
1 polymer ?
#
loop_
_entity_poly.entity_id
_entity_poly.type
_entity_poly.pdbx_seq_one_letter_code
_entity_poly.pdbx_strand_id
1 'polypeptide(L)'
;ATNVETGRVKVFPREHLTVDMVMASACLPHIYQAVEIDGVPYWDGGYMGNPALFPLYGKTGTDDIVVIQINPVERKGTPRTAQEIQNRMNEISF
;
A
#
# COMPACT_ATOMS: atom_id res chain seq x y z
N ALA A 1 -3.84 -1.14 -4.97
CA ALA A 1 -4.70 -1.86 -4.01
C ALA A 1 -4.40 -3.36 -4.04
N THR A 2 -4.76 -4.07 -2.97
CA THR A 2 -4.57 -5.51 -2.81
C THR A 2 -5.92 -6.20 -2.96
N ASN A 3 -6.07 -7.10 -3.93
CA ASN A 3 -7.27 -7.91 -4.07
C ASN A 3 -7.34 -8.88 -2.87
N VAL A 4 -8.46 -8.83 -2.12
CA VAL A 4 -8.59 -9.56 -0.85
C VAL A 4 -8.62 -11.08 -1.06
N GLU A 5 -9.23 -11.54 -2.15
CA GLU A 5 -9.45 -12.97 -2.41
C GLU A 5 -8.17 -13.67 -2.90
N THR A 6 -7.40 -12.99 -3.74
CA THR A 6 -6.24 -13.57 -4.44
C THR A 6 -4.91 -13.09 -3.88
N GLY A 7 -4.93 -12.05 -3.04
CA GLY A 7 -3.73 -11.36 -2.59
C GLY A 7 -2.96 -10.67 -3.71
N ARG A 8 -3.51 -10.50 -4.92
CA ARG A 8 -2.75 -9.90 -6.04
C ARG A 8 -2.83 -8.39 -6.05
N VAL A 9 -1.75 -7.75 -6.51
CA VAL A 9 -1.71 -6.29 -6.74
C VAL A 9 -2.65 -5.89 -7.88
N LYS A 10 -3.41 -4.82 -7.66
CA LYS A 10 -4.18 -4.10 -8.68
C LYS A 10 -3.68 -2.66 -8.74
N VAL A 11 -3.24 -2.26 -9.92
CA VAL A 11 -2.87 -0.88 -10.25
C VAL A 11 -4.04 -0.24 -11.00
N PHE A 12 -4.50 0.90 -10.50
CA PHE A 12 -5.58 1.65 -11.14
C PHE A 12 -4.97 2.75 -12.04
N PRO A 13 -5.35 2.80 -13.33
CA PRO A 13 -4.84 3.81 -14.26
C PRO A 13 -5.44 5.19 -13.96
N ARG A 14 -4.67 6.25 -14.24
CA ARG A 14 -5.06 7.64 -13.97
C ARG A 14 -6.31 8.06 -14.75
N GLU A 15 -6.45 7.55 -15.96
CA GLU A 15 -7.50 7.93 -16.92
C GLU A 15 -8.89 7.46 -16.46
N HIS A 16 -8.94 6.48 -15.57
CA HIS A 16 -10.19 5.86 -15.07
C HIS A 16 -10.28 5.88 -13.55
N LEU A 17 -9.49 6.72 -12.89
CA LEU A 17 -9.39 6.79 -11.43
C LEU A 17 -10.71 7.31 -10.84
N THR A 18 -11.29 6.55 -9.91
CA THR A 18 -12.49 6.92 -9.15
C THR A 18 -12.16 7.13 -7.67
N VAL A 19 -13.10 7.71 -6.91
CA VAL A 19 -12.96 7.87 -5.45
C VAL A 19 -12.80 6.52 -4.77
N ASP A 20 -13.56 5.50 -5.20
CA ASP A 20 -13.48 4.16 -4.62
C ASP A 20 -12.12 3.51 -4.87
N MET A 21 -11.50 3.75 -6.03
CA MET A 21 -10.13 3.27 -6.30
C MET A 21 -9.09 3.88 -5.35
N VAL A 22 -9.26 5.16 -5.01
CA VAL A 22 -8.40 5.83 -4.02
C VAL A 22 -8.66 5.28 -2.61
N MET A 23 -9.92 5.15 -2.23
CA MET A 23 -10.34 4.58 -0.94
C MET A 23 -9.80 3.16 -0.77
N ALA A 24 -9.93 2.30 -1.80
CA ALA A 24 -9.39 0.95 -1.81
C ALA A 24 -7.88 0.94 -1.58
N SER A 25 -7.14 1.87 -2.19
CA SER A 25 -5.69 1.94 -2.03
C SER A 25 -5.22 2.38 -0.64
N ALA A 26 -6.10 2.97 0.18
CA ALA A 26 -5.84 3.43 1.55
C ALA A 26 -6.65 2.65 2.62
N CYS A 27 -7.28 1.54 2.23
CA CYS A 27 -8.22 0.81 3.08
C CYS A 27 -7.49 -0.11 4.07
N LEU A 28 -7.28 0.39 5.29
CA LEU A 28 -6.68 -0.38 6.38
C LEU A 28 -7.69 -1.38 6.99
N PRO A 29 -7.44 -2.70 6.91
CA PRO A 29 -8.41 -3.73 7.27
C PRO A 29 -8.79 -3.75 8.76
N HIS A 30 -7.98 -3.14 9.63
CA HIS A 30 -8.27 -3.04 11.06
C HIS A 30 -9.24 -1.91 11.40
N ILE A 31 -9.51 -1.01 10.45
CA ILE A 31 -10.32 0.20 10.64
C ILE A 31 -11.55 0.18 9.73
N TYR A 32 -11.40 -0.32 8.50
CA TYR A 32 -12.45 -0.28 7.47
C TYR A 32 -12.70 -1.65 6.84
N GLN A 33 -13.94 -1.85 6.38
CA GLN A 33 -14.29 -2.97 5.52
C GLN A 33 -13.66 -2.79 4.13
N ALA A 34 -13.45 -3.91 3.42
CA ALA A 34 -12.92 -3.87 2.06
C ALA A 34 -13.80 -3.01 1.14
N VAL A 35 -13.16 -2.24 0.27
CA VAL A 35 -13.85 -1.44 -0.74
C VAL A 35 -14.11 -2.33 -1.95
N GLU A 36 -15.37 -2.44 -2.37
CA GLU A 36 -15.74 -3.21 -3.55
C GLU A 36 -15.70 -2.35 -4.81
N ILE A 37 -14.98 -2.82 -5.82
CA ILE A 37 -14.91 -2.21 -7.15
C ILE A 37 -15.21 -3.29 -8.17
N ASP A 38 -16.26 -3.09 -8.97
CA ASP A 38 -16.74 -4.07 -9.96
C ASP A 38 -17.00 -5.47 -9.35
N GLY A 39 -17.52 -5.50 -8.11
CA GLY A 39 -17.80 -6.74 -7.37
C GLY A 39 -16.58 -7.43 -6.77
N VAL A 40 -15.40 -6.81 -6.84
CA VAL A 40 -14.15 -7.36 -6.30
C VAL A 40 -13.73 -6.59 -5.04
N PRO A 41 -13.47 -7.26 -3.90
CA PRO A 41 -13.06 -6.60 -2.67
C PRO A 41 -11.57 -6.23 -2.67
N TYR A 42 -11.26 -5.03 -2.21
CA TYR A 42 -9.90 -4.48 -2.15
C TYR A 42 -9.54 -3.88 -0.78
N TRP A 43 -8.29 -4.09 -0.39
CA TRP A 43 -7.61 -3.40 0.72
C TRP A 43 -6.42 -2.56 0.22
N ASP A 44 -5.79 -1.87 1.18
CA ASP A 44 -4.59 -1.06 0.97
C ASP A 44 -3.54 -1.75 0.08
N GLY A 45 -2.94 -0.97 -0.83
CA GLY A 45 -1.97 -1.50 -1.79
C GLY A 45 -0.64 -1.91 -1.18
N GLY A 46 -0.27 -1.35 -0.03
CA GLY A 46 1.01 -1.55 0.63
C GLY A 46 1.26 -3.00 1.03
N TYR A 47 0.20 -3.79 1.28
CA TYR A 47 0.33 -5.21 1.60
C TYR A 47 0.98 -6.03 0.47
N MET A 48 0.89 -5.55 -0.78
CA MET A 48 1.50 -6.18 -1.95
C MET A 48 2.69 -5.43 -2.54
N GLY A 49 3.08 -4.31 -1.91
CA GLY A 49 4.25 -3.55 -2.31
C GLY A 49 4.08 -2.07 -2.01
N ASN A 50 4.92 -1.54 -1.11
CA ASN A 50 4.97 -0.13 -0.75
C ASN A 50 6.37 0.48 -0.97
N PRO A 51 6.58 1.30 -2.02
CA PRO A 51 5.74 1.45 -3.20
C PRO A 51 6.02 0.35 -4.22
N ALA A 52 4.99 -0.06 -4.96
CA ALA A 52 5.19 -0.87 -6.17
C ALA A 52 5.92 -0.04 -7.24
N LEU A 53 7.13 -0.48 -7.64
CA LEU A 53 7.95 0.23 -8.64
C LEU A 53 7.64 -0.18 -10.09
N PHE A 54 7.23 -1.43 -10.31
CA PHE A 54 6.90 -1.95 -11.64
C PHE A 54 5.88 -1.12 -12.45
N PRO A 55 4.91 -0.40 -11.85
CA PRO A 55 3.99 0.45 -12.62
C PRO A 55 4.70 1.61 -13.32
N LEU A 56 5.91 2.00 -12.87
CA LEU A 56 6.68 3.12 -13.41
C LEU A 56 7.60 2.70 -14.56
N TYR A 57 7.95 1.41 -14.67
CA TYR A 57 8.93 0.93 -15.65
C TYR A 57 8.46 1.15 -17.10
N GLY A 58 9.26 1.87 -17.89
CA GLY A 58 9.00 2.10 -19.32
C GLY A 58 7.73 2.90 -19.63
N LYS A 59 7.11 3.53 -18.62
CA LYS A 59 5.87 4.31 -18.75
C LYS A 59 6.04 5.81 -18.53
N THR A 60 7.27 6.27 -18.29
CA THR A 60 7.56 7.68 -18.05
C THR A 60 8.59 8.21 -19.05
N GLY A 61 8.71 9.52 -19.16
CA GLY A 61 9.74 10.17 -20.01
C GLY A 61 11.15 10.15 -19.40
N THR A 62 11.35 9.46 -18.27
CA THR A 62 12.63 9.34 -17.57
C THR A 62 12.83 7.93 -17.02
N ASP A 63 14.08 7.54 -16.83
CA ASP A 63 14.46 6.30 -16.16
C ASP A 63 14.67 6.49 -14.64
N ASP A 64 14.71 7.75 -14.17
CA ASP A 64 14.93 8.06 -12.76
C ASP A 64 13.67 7.84 -11.91
N ILE A 65 13.83 7.19 -10.76
CA ILE A 65 12.77 7.00 -9.75
C ILE A 65 13.21 7.60 -8.43
N VAL A 66 12.40 8.50 -7.87
CA VAL A 66 12.57 9.04 -6.51
C VAL A 66 11.58 8.38 -5.58
N VAL A 67 12.08 7.73 -4.53
CA VAL A 67 11.26 7.11 -3.48
C VAL A 67 11.21 8.03 -2.26
N ILE A 68 10.00 8.38 -1.83
CA ILE A 68 9.76 9.14 -0.60
C ILE A 68 9.28 8.17 0.47
N GLN A 69 10.15 7.84 1.43
CA GLN A 69 9.79 7.03 2.59
C GLN A 69 9.36 7.93 3.75
N ILE A 70 8.18 7.64 4.30
CA ILE A 70 7.62 8.38 5.43
C ILE A 70 8.05 7.74 6.75
N ASN A 71 8.07 6.41 6.80
CA ASN A 71 8.49 5.66 7.98
C ASN A 71 10.03 5.67 8.14
N PRO A 72 10.53 5.67 9.38
CA PRO A 72 11.96 5.62 9.64
C PRO A 72 12.53 4.25 9.26
N VAL A 73 13.60 4.26 8.46
CA VAL A 73 14.34 3.04 8.08
C VAL A 73 14.91 2.34 9.33
N GLU A 74 15.42 3.13 10.27
CA GLU A 74 16.00 2.63 11.51
C GLU A 74 15.28 3.21 12.73
N ARG A 75 15.02 2.34 13.72
CA ARG A 75 14.54 2.72 15.04
C ARG A 75 15.45 2.11 16.10
N LYS A 76 16.08 2.96 16.92
CA LYS A 76 16.98 2.50 17.99
C LYS A 76 16.21 1.87 19.15
N GLY A 77 16.75 0.78 19.68
CA GLY A 77 16.19 0.05 20.82
C GLY A 77 15.14 -0.99 20.43
N THR A 78 14.73 -1.82 21.41
CA THR A 78 13.79 -2.93 21.20
C THR A 78 12.40 -2.55 21.71
N PRO A 79 11.32 -2.69 20.91
CA PRO A 79 9.95 -2.44 21.37
C PRO A 79 9.58 -3.43 22.49
N ARG A 80 8.89 -2.96 23.55
CA ARG A 80 8.54 -3.79 24.72
C ARG A 80 7.04 -3.88 24.97
N THR A 81 6.27 -2.91 24.52
CA THR A 81 4.81 -2.93 24.64
C THR A 81 4.16 -3.44 23.35
N ALA A 82 2.94 -3.98 23.46
CA ALA A 82 2.19 -4.44 22.30
C ALA A 82 2.03 -3.35 21.23
N GLN A 83 1.78 -2.10 21.64
CA GLN A 83 1.68 -0.96 20.73
C GLN A 83 3.01 -0.68 20.02
N GLU A 84 4.13 -0.68 20.75
CA GLU A 84 5.45 -0.46 20.14
C GLU A 84 5.81 -1.57 19.15
N ILE A 85 5.45 -2.82 19.46
CA ILE A 85 5.68 -3.97 18.60
C ILE A 85 4.85 -3.83 17.31
N GLN A 86 3.57 -3.49 17.41
CA GLN A 86 2.70 -3.23 16.26
C GLN A 86 3.21 -2.08 15.40
N ASN A 87 3.61 -0.96 16.03
CA ASN A 87 4.20 0.16 15.31
C ASN A 87 5.48 -0.25 14.58
N ARG A 88 6.38 -1.01 15.23
CA ARG A 88 7.62 -1.45 14.57
C ARG A 88 7.36 -2.44 13.43
N MET A 89 6.40 -3.34 13.58
CA MET A 89 5.98 -4.20 12.47
C MET A 89 5.48 -3.37 11.29
N ASN A 90 4.68 -2.34 11.53
CA ASN A 90 4.22 -1.42 10.50
C ASN A 90 5.39 -0.68 9.82
N GLU A 91 6.32 -0.10 10.60
CA GLU A 91 7.52 0.59 10.08
C GLU A 91 8.43 -0.31 9.22
N ILE A 92 8.44 -1.63 9.46
CA ILE A 92 9.22 -2.59 8.67
C ILE A 92 8.48 -3.01 7.40
N SER A 93 7.16 -3.20 7.50
CA SER A 93 6.34 -3.69 6.39
C SER A 93 5.98 -2.60 5.37
N PHE A 94 5.90 -1.34 5.79
CA PHE A 94 5.40 -0.22 4.98
C PHE A 94 6.34 0.99 5.08
#